data_AF-A0A1V5NS65-F1
#
_entry.id   AF-A0A1V5NS65-F1
#
_cell.length_a   1.000
_cell.length_b   1.000
_cell.length_c   1.000
_cell.angle_alpha   90.00
_cell.angle_beta   90.00
_cell.angle_gamma   90.00
#
_symmetry.space_group_name_H-M   'P 1'
#
loop_
_entity.id
_entity.type
_entity.pdbx_description
1 polymer ?
#
loop_
_entity_poly.entity_id
_entity_poly.type
_entity_poly.pdbx_seq_one_letter_code
_entity_poly.pdbx_strand_id
1 'polypeptide(L)'
;MSAKQKTYGFGVDPALSTNHFYVVAPPAGNEPVQIYERYGWTDGEEQVLERSDILRLEISKHKWNLVRGDLTSEFNGRKAIRQGNDGSLVGYRRL
;
A
#
# COMPACT_ATOMS: atom_id res chain seq x y z
N MET A 1 -4.79 -30.92 2.04
CA MET A 1 -3.66 -29.96 2.10
C MET A 1 -4.21 -28.60 1.70
N SER A 2 -4.50 -27.71 2.66
CA SER A 2 -5.00 -26.37 2.31
C SER A 2 -3.82 -25.56 1.77
N ALA A 3 -3.86 -25.17 0.49
CA ALA A 3 -2.82 -24.36 -0.11
C ALA A 3 -2.67 -23.05 0.68
N LYS A 4 -1.45 -22.69 1.09
CA LYS A 4 -1.19 -21.40 1.74
C LYS A 4 -1.58 -20.29 0.76
N GLN A 5 -2.55 -19.49 1.15
CA GLN A 5 -2.99 -18.34 0.38
C GLN A 5 -1.85 -17.32 0.32
N LYS A 6 -1.46 -16.93 -0.89
CA LYS A 6 -0.39 -15.95 -1.10
C LYS A 6 -0.95 -14.58 -0.72
N THR A 7 -0.31 -13.88 0.20
CA THR A 7 -0.73 -12.54 0.62
C THR A 7 0.41 -11.55 0.47
N TYR A 8 0.12 -10.35 -0.03
CA TYR A 8 1.10 -9.27 -0.14
C TYR A 8 0.93 -8.23 0.97
N GLY A 9 2.04 -7.59 1.35
CA GLY A 9 2.08 -6.47 2.29
C GLY A 9 1.28 -6.73 3.57
N PHE A 10 0.17 -6.01 3.72
CA PHE A 10 -0.67 -6.03 4.92
C PHE A 10 -1.72 -7.16 4.96
N GLY A 11 -1.45 -8.29 4.31
CA GLY A 11 -2.38 -9.43 4.26
C GLY A 11 -3.39 -9.32 3.11
N VAL A 12 -3.06 -8.55 2.06
CA VAL A 12 -3.90 -8.42 0.87
C VAL A 12 -3.85 -9.74 0.11
N ASP A 13 -5.01 -10.33 -0.12
CA ASP A 13 -5.15 -11.43 -1.07
C ASP A 13 -5.22 -10.85 -2.49
N PRO A 14 -4.21 -11.10 -3.35
CA PRO A 14 -4.18 -10.62 -4.72
C PRO A 14 -5.36 -11.10 -5.57
N ALA A 15 -6.00 -12.21 -5.18
CA ALA A 15 -7.19 -12.73 -5.87
C ALA A 15 -8.45 -11.90 -5.58
N LEU A 16 -8.49 -11.15 -4.46
CA LEU A 16 -9.64 -10.33 -4.08
C LEU A 16 -9.57 -8.91 -4.68
N SER A 17 -8.37 -8.39 -4.89
CA SER A 17 -8.16 -7.11 -5.55
C SER A 17 -6.82 -7.08 -6.26
N THR A 18 -6.86 -6.73 -7.54
CA THR A 18 -5.66 -6.43 -8.32
C THR A 18 -5.28 -4.96 -8.25
N ASN A 19 -6.17 -4.10 -7.75
CA ASN A 19 -5.92 -2.69 -7.58
C ASN A 19 -4.99 -2.43 -6.39
N HIS A 20 -3.89 -1.72 -6.63
CA HIS A 20 -2.94 -1.32 -5.61
C HIS A 20 -2.12 -0.10 -6.06
N PHE A 21 -1.42 0.53 -5.11
CA PHE A 21 -0.56 1.66 -5.39
C PHE A 21 0.92 1.26 -5.40
N TYR A 22 1.68 1.86 -6.30
CA TYR A 22 3.13 1.73 -6.40
C TYR A 22 3.79 3.09 -6.20
N VAL A 23 4.72 3.16 -5.25
CA VAL A 23 5.36 4.42 -4.85
C VAL A 23 6.80 4.42 -5.34
N VAL A 24 7.13 5.38 -6.20
CA VAL A 24 8.50 5.63 -6.65
C VAL A 24 9.07 6.77 -5.81
N ALA A 25 9.97 6.42 -4.88
CA ALA A 25 10.67 7.38 -4.04
C ALA A 25 12.11 7.56 -4.56
N PRO A 26 12.53 8.78 -4.95
CA PRO A 26 13.85 9.00 -5.53
C PRO A 26 14.94 8.79 -4.47
N PRO A 27 16.00 8.01 -4.79
CA PRO A 27 17.01 7.59 -3.82
C PRO A 27 17.80 8.79 -3.26
N ALA A 28 18.07 9.80 -4.09
CA ALA A 28 18.76 11.03 -3.69
C ALA A 28 18.06 12.25 -4.31
N GLY A 29 18.48 13.46 -3.89
CA GLY A 29 17.97 14.71 -4.45
C GLY A 29 16.56 15.10 -3.99
N ASN A 30 16.04 16.15 -4.65
CA ASN A 30 14.77 16.81 -4.38
C ASN A 30 13.68 16.48 -5.41
N GLU A 31 13.91 15.44 -6.23
CA GLU A 31 12.89 14.94 -7.14
C GLU A 31 11.60 14.57 -6.37
N PRO A 32 10.43 14.75 -7.00
CA PRO A 32 9.18 14.43 -6.36
C PRO A 32 9.00 12.91 -6.20
N VAL A 33 8.24 12.53 -5.19
CA VAL A 33 7.74 11.17 -5.02
C VAL A 33 6.52 11.02 -5.91
N GLN A 34 6.50 9.94 -6.68
CA GLN A 34 5.42 9.62 -7.61
C GLN A 34 4.65 8.40 -7.11
N ILE A 35 3.32 8.48 -7.15
CA ILE A 35 2.42 7.41 -6.74
C ILE A 35 1.57 7.00 -7.94
N TYR A 36 1.74 5.75 -8.34
CA TYR A 36 1.02 5.14 -9.44
C TYR A 36 -0.09 4.24 -8.91
N GLU A 37 -1.22 4.19 -9.60
CA GLU A 37 -2.24 3.16 -9.43
C GLU A 37 -2.04 2.08 -10.48
N ARG A 38 -2.09 0.82 -10.04
CA ARG A 38 -1.85 -0.38 -10.84
C ARG A 38 -2.99 -1.37 -10.67
N TYR A 39 -3.16 -2.24 -11.66
CA TYR A 39 -4.21 -3.28 -11.69
C TYR A 39 -3.66 -4.70 -11.88
N GLY A 40 -2.36 -4.91 -11.68
CA GLY A 40 -1.71 -6.21 -11.86
C GLY A 40 -0.54 -6.42 -10.90
N TRP A 41 -0.53 -7.54 -10.19
CA TRP A 41 0.56 -7.91 -9.29
C TRP A 41 1.70 -8.53 -10.09
N THR A 42 2.94 -8.05 -9.91
CA THR A 42 4.13 -8.65 -10.53
C THR A 42 4.81 -9.61 -9.55
N ASP A 43 5.06 -10.82 -10.02
CA ASP A 43 5.81 -11.85 -9.30
C ASP A 43 7.30 -11.77 -9.66
N GLY A 44 7.99 -10.85 -8.99
CA GLY A 44 9.42 -10.64 -9.15
C GLY A 44 10.00 -9.76 -8.04
N GLU A 45 11.30 -9.89 -7.79
CA GLU A 45 12.01 -9.00 -6.87
C GLU A 45 12.03 -7.56 -7.40
N GLU A 46 12.04 -7.41 -8.73
CA GLU A 46 12.06 -6.11 -9.39
C GLU A 46 10.65 -5.67 -9.80
N GLN A 47 10.27 -4.49 -9.33
CA GLN A 47 8.99 -3.86 -9.64
C GLN A 47 9.21 -2.85 -10.76
N VAL A 48 8.75 -3.19 -11.97
CA VAL A 48 8.88 -2.34 -13.16
C VAL A 48 7.55 -1.64 -13.44
N LEU A 49 7.60 -0.36 -13.77
CA LEU A 49 6.44 0.41 -14.24
C LEU A 49 6.02 -0.06 -15.63
N GLU A 50 4.74 -0.35 -15.79
CA GLU A 50 4.12 -0.71 -17.06
C GLU A 50 3.39 0.48 -17.68
N ARG A 51 3.13 0.41 -18.99
CA ARG A 51 2.37 1.46 -19.71
C ARG A 51 0.91 1.59 -19.22
N SER A 52 0.42 0.55 -18.55
CA SER A 52 -0.92 0.48 -17.93
C SER A 52 -0.99 1.18 -16.57
N ASP A 53 0.15 1.51 -15.96
CA ASP A 53 0.20 2.15 -14.65
C ASP A 53 -0.12 3.64 -14.76
N ILE A 54 -1.03 4.11 -13.90
CA ILE A 54 -1.55 5.48 -13.97
C ILE A 54 -0.91 6.32 -12.87
N LEU A 55 -0.14 7.36 -13.23
CA LEU A 55 0.35 8.33 -12.25
C LEU A 55 -0.83 9.08 -11.64
N ARG A 56 -1.08 8.89 -10.34
CA ARG A 56 -2.19 9.52 -9.61
C ARG A 56 -1.77 10.74 -8.81
N LEU A 57 -0.55 10.72 -8.29
CA LEU A 57 -0.05 11.80 -7.45
C LEU A 57 1.45 12.00 -7.67
N GLU A 58 1.84 13.26 -7.74
CA GLU A 58 3.21 13.69 -7.60
C GLU A 58 3.29 14.66 -6.42
N ILE A 59 4.20 14.39 -5.47
CA ILE A 59 4.35 15.18 -4.25
C ILE A 59 5.83 15.42 -3.97
N SER A 60 6.18 16.63 -3.52
CA SER A 60 7.57 16.90 -3.18
C SER A 60 8.08 15.96 -2.08
N LYS A 61 9.34 15.52 -2.21
CA LYS A 61 9.97 14.63 -1.23
C LYS A 61 9.89 15.16 0.21
N HIS A 62 10.00 16.48 0.38
CA HIS A 62 9.83 17.12 1.67
C HIS A 62 8.45 16.85 2.28
N LYS A 63 7.37 17.12 1.53
CA LYS A 63 6.00 16.87 2.00
C LYS A 63 5.74 15.37 2.23
N TRP A 64 6.24 14.52 1.35
CA TRP A 64 6.17 13.06 1.54
C TRP A 64 6.80 12.62 2.86
N ASN A 65 7.98 13.13 3.18
CA ASN A 65 8.68 12.78 4.42
C ASN A 65 7.93 13.23 5.68
N LEU A 66 7.16 14.32 5.60
CA LEU A 66 6.31 14.77 6.70
C LEU A 66 5.13 13.81 6.93
N VAL A 67 4.50 13.29 5.87
CA VAL A 67 3.25 12.50 6.00
C VAL A 67 3.47 10.99 6.06
N ARG A 68 4.57 10.46 5.49
CA ARG A 68 4.77 9.00 5.35
C ARG A 68 4.77 8.25 6.68
N GLY A 69 5.27 8.90 7.74
CA GLY A 69 5.32 8.32 9.09
C GLY A 69 3.91 8.14 9.65
N ASP A 70 3.11 9.19 9.62
CA ASP A 70 1.73 9.19 10.09
C ASP A 70 0.86 8.23 9.28
N LEU A 71 1.00 8.22 7.95
CA LEU A 71 0.30 7.29 7.06
C LEU A 71 0.62 5.83 7.40
N THR A 72 1.90 5.52 7.63
CA THR A 72 2.34 4.17 8.01
C THR A 72 1.80 3.78 9.37
N SER A 73 1.83 4.70 10.35
CA SER A 73 1.32 4.48 11.70
C SER A 73 -0.19 4.22 11.69
N GLU A 74 -0.97 5.05 11.01
CA GLU A 74 -2.42 4.88 10.86
C GLU A 74 -2.78 3.56 10.18
N PHE A 75 -2.07 3.22 9.09
CA PHE A 75 -2.31 1.98 8.36
C PHE A 75 -2.03 0.75 9.25
N ASN A 76 -0.90 0.75 9.96
CA ASN A 76 -0.53 -0.32 10.89
C ASN A 76 -1.46 -0.40 12.10
N GLY A 77 -1.87 0.74 12.66
CA GLY A 77 -2.82 0.81 13.77
C GLY A 77 -4.17 0.17 13.41
N ARG A 78 -4.69 0.47 12.21
CA ARG A 78 -5.91 -0.17 11.68
C ARG A 78 -5.75 -1.67 11.49
N LYS A 79 -4.55 -2.16 11.14
CA LYS A 79 -4.25 -3.59 11.04
C LYS A 79 -4.24 -4.26 12.42
N ALA A 80 -3.66 -3.62 13.42
CA ALA A 80 -3.62 -4.14 14.79
C ALA A 80 -5.03 -4.27 15.40
N ILE A 81 -5.91 -3.29 15.18
CA ILE A 81 -7.32 -3.35 15.61
C ILE A 81 -8.05 -4.55 14.99
N ARG A 82 -7.70 -4.95 13.76
CA ARG A 82 -8.34 -6.11 13.10
C ARG A 82 -7.79 -7.46 13.52
N GLN A 83 -6.61 -7.52 14.14
CA GLN A 83 -6.00 -8.77 14.61
C GLN A 83 -6.18 -9.00 16.12
N GLY A 84 -6.86 -8.09 16.82
CA GLY A 84 -7.22 -8.20 18.23
C GLY A 84 -8.60 -8.83 18.46
N ASN A 85 -8.56 -10.11 18.82
CA ASN A 85 -9.44 -10.87 19.74
C ASN A 85 -10.98 -10.71 19.69
N ASP A 86 -11.66 -11.85 19.46
CA ASP A 86 -13.00 -12.20 19.95
C ASP A 86 -14.28 -11.96 19.13
N GLY A 87 -14.21 -11.74 17.82
CA GLY A 87 -15.36 -12.01 16.94
C GLY A 87 -16.64 -11.20 17.21
N SER A 88 -16.59 -10.13 17.99
CA SER A 88 -17.73 -9.22 18.17
C SER A 88 -17.35 -7.74 18.02
N LEU A 89 -18.02 -7.14 17.04
CA LEU A 89 -18.50 -5.76 16.92
C LEU A 89 -17.54 -4.57 16.67
N VAL A 90 -17.92 -3.86 15.61
CA VAL A 90 -18.28 -2.43 15.56
C VAL A 90 -17.17 -1.43 15.81
N GLY A 91 -16.80 -0.76 14.71
CA GLY A 91 -16.00 0.45 14.78
C GLY A 91 -15.91 1.14 13.43
N TYR A 92 -17.04 1.60 12.88
CA TYR A 92 -17.00 2.64 11.86
C TYR A 92 -16.42 3.91 12.47
N ARG A 93 -15.12 4.16 12.30
CA ARG A 93 -14.61 5.53 12.24
C ARG A 93 -14.69 5.97 10.78
N ARG A 94 -15.87 6.46 10.43
CA ARG A 94 -16.09 7.36 9.30
C ARG A 94 -15.24 8.61 9.58
N LEU A 95 -14.22 8.82 8.74
CA LEU A 95 -13.74 10.19 8.47
C LEU A 95 -14.79 10.88 7.60
#